data_AF-A0A7X8XGB0-F1
#
_entry.id   AF-A0A7X8XGB0-F1
#
_cell.length_a   1.000
_cell.length_b   1.000
_cell.length_c   1.000
_cell.angle_alpha   90.00
_cell.angle_beta   90.00
_cell.angle_gamma   90.00
#
_symmetry.space_group_name_H-M   'P 1'
#
loop_
_entity.id
_entity.type
_entity.pdbx_description
1 polymer ?
#
loop_
_entity_poly.entity_id
_entity_poly.type
_entity_poly.pdbx_seq_one_letter_code
_entity_poly.pdbx_strand_id
1 'polypeptide(L)' 'MINITIDDRMVTVPRGTKIIDACKKVDITIPTLCYLEDVSSYGSCGVCVVQVEES' A
#
# COMPACT_ATOMS: atom_id res chain seq x y z
N MET A 1 -12.65 7.69 -7.72
CA MET A 1 -11.69 6.56 -7.66
C MET A 1 -10.47 6.94 -8.47
N ILE A 2 -9.32 6.34 -8.20
CA ILE A 2 -8.07 6.50 -8.96
C ILE A 2 -7.61 5.12 -9.44
N ASN A 3 -7.04 5.08 -10.64
CA ASN A 3 -6.40 3.88 -11.18
C ASN A 3 -4.90 4.02 -10.96
N ILE A 4 -4.31 3.00 -10.35
CA ILE A 4 -2.86 2.89 -10.13
C ILE A 4 -2.40 1.51 -10.57
N THR A 5 -1.12 1.38 -10.88
CA THR A 5 -0.48 0.09 -11.18
C THR A 5 0.39 -0.30 -10.00
N ILE A 6 0.22 -1.53 -9.50
CA ILE A 6 1.03 -2.12 -8.43
C ILE A 6 1.59 -3.43 -8.98
N ASP A 7 2.91 -3.55 -9.13
CA ASP A 7 3.57 -4.79 -9.60
C ASP A 7 2.94 -5.32 -10.91
N ASP A 8 2.86 -4.44 -11.94
CA ASP A 8 2.20 -4.67 -13.23
C ASP A 8 0.69 -4.95 -13.20
N ARG A 9 0.05 -4.91 -12.01
CA ARG A 9 -1.40 -5.11 -11.85
C ARG A 9 -2.12 -3.77 -11.73
N MET A 10 -3.10 -3.54 -12.60
CA MET A 10 -3.96 -2.37 -12.51
C MET A 10 -4.99 -2.54 -11.40
N VAL A 11 -5.04 -1.58 -10.46
CA VAL A 11 -6.01 -1.57 -9.36
C VAL A 11 -6.72 -0.22 -9.29
N THR A 12 -8.03 -0.27 -9.03
CA THR A 12 -8.86 0.92 -8.82
C THR A 12 -9.17 1.08 -7.34
N VAL A 13 -8.76 2.19 -6.74
CA VAL A 13 -8.95 2.47 -5.31
C VAL A 13 -9.56 3.86 -5.07
N PRO A 14 -10.29 4.08 -3.97
CA PRO A 14 -10.73 5.43 -3.61
C PRO A 14 -9.52 6.32 -3.31
N ARG A 15 -9.65 7.62 -3.61
CA ARG A 15 -8.60 8.60 -3.30
C ARG A 15 -8.43 8.66 -1.78
N GLY A 16 -7.19 8.61 -1.31
CA GLY A 16 -6.86 8.54 0.12
C GLY A 16 -6.70 7.12 0.67
N THR A 17 -6.85 6.08 -0.15
CA THR A 17 -6.48 4.71 0.23
C THR A 17 -4.97 4.63 0.49
N LYS A 18 -4.57 3.96 1.57
CA LYS A 18 -3.16 3.72 1.88
C LYS A 18 -2.57 2.70 0.91
N ILE A 19 -1.29 2.83 0.60
CA ILE A 19 -0.60 1.93 -0.35
C ILE A 19 -0.71 0.47 0.11
N ILE A 20 -0.52 0.20 1.40
CA ILE A 20 -0.62 -1.15 1.96
C ILE A 20 -2.00 -1.80 1.73
N ASP A 21 -3.08 -1.04 1.86
CA ASP A 21 -4.44 -1.53 1.61
C ASP A 21 -4.72 -1.71 0.12
N ALA A 22 -4.09 -0.90 -0.73
CA ALA A 22 -4.16 -1.09 -2.17
C ALA A 22 -3.43 -2.39 -2.60
N CYS A 23 -2.27 -2.69 -2.01
CA CYS A 23 -1.52 -3.92 -2.27
C CYS A 23 -2.31 -5.17 -1.86
N LYS A 24 -3.03 -5.14 -0.72
CA LYS A 24 -3.90 -6.25 -0.29
C LYS A 24 -4.96 -6.62 -1.33
N LYS A 25 -5.48 -5.65 -2.11
CA LYS A 25 -6.49 -5.90 -3.16
C LYS A 25 -5.96 -6.68 -4.35
N VAL A 26 -4.64 -6.66 -4.55
CA VAL A 26 -3.97 -7.41 -5.63
C VAL A 26 -3.25 -8.64 -5.09
N ASP A 27 -3.64 -9.12 -3.90
CA ASP A 27 -3.07 -10.29 -3.22
C ASP A 27 -1.59 -10.12 -2.82
N ILE A 28 -1.11 -8.87 -2.73
CA ILE A 28 0.26 -8.55 -2.31
C ILE A 28 0.21 -8.16 -0.83
N THR A 29 0.72 -9.05 0.02
CA THR A 29 0.83 -8.79 1.46
C THR A 29 2.18 -8.17 1.77
N ILE A 30 2.19 -6.88 2.12
CA ILE A 30 3.40 -6.20 2.60
C ILE A 30 3.60 -6.54 4.08
N PRO A 31 4.77 -7.06 4.48
CA PRO A 31 5.06 -7.32 5.87
C PRO A 31 5.09 -6.02 6.68
N THR A 32 4.43 -6.02 7.84
CA THR A 32 4.41 -4.89 8.76
C THR A 32 4.60 -5.33 10.19
N LEU A 33 5.40 -4.56 10.94
CA LEU A 33 5.58 -4.76 12.39
C LEU A 33 4.91 -3.67 13.21
N CYS A 34 4.97 -2.42 12.71
CA CYS A 34 4.56 -1.22 13.43
C CYS A 34 3.23 -0.62 12.93
N TYR A 35 2.65 -1.19 11.87
CA TYR A 35 1.38 -0.79 11.31
C TYR A 35 0.26 -1.68 11.88
N LEU A 36 -0.77 -1.05 12.43
CA LEU A 36 -2.00 -1.70 12.82
C LEU A 36 -3.16 -1.06 12.06
N GLU A 37 -3.89 -1.88 11.31
CA GLU A 37 -5.03 -1.45 10.51
C GLU A 37 -6.03 -0.66 11.38
N ASP A 38 -6.46 0.50 10.87
CA ASP A 38 -7.39 1.44 11.52
C ASP A 38 -6.91 2.15 12.81
N VAL A 39 -5.83 1.68 13.43
CA VAL A 39 -5.35 2.19 14.74
C VAL A 39 -4.09 3.02 14.60
N SER A 40 -3.11 2.57 13.80
CA SER A 40 -1.79 3.21 13.77
C SER A 40 -1.10 3.12 12.41
N SER A 41 -0.54 4.25 11.98
CA SER A 41 0.30 4.34 10.78
C SER A 41 1.66 4.90 11.13
N TYR A 42 2.34 4.23 12.07
CA TYR A 42 3.74 4.51 12.35
C TYR A 42 4.61 3.85 11.29
N GLY A 43 5.61 4.59 10.79
CA GLY A 43 6.62 4.09 9.85
C GLY A 43 7.96 3.77 10.53
N SER A 44 7.98 3.52 11.84
CA SER A 44 9.21 3.38 12.63
C SER A 44 10.02 2.11 12.30
N CYS A 45 9.34 1.05 11.85
CA CYS A 45 9.95 -0.24 11.58
C CYS A 45 10.63 -0.34 10.21
N GLY A 46 10.30 0.53 9.25
CA GLY A 46 10.92 0.52 7.91
C GLY A 46 10.67 -0.73 7.05
N VAL A 47 9.85 -1.68 7.50
CA VAL A 47 9.63 -2.96 6.79
C VAL A 47 8.72 -2.80 5.57
N CYS A 48 7.80 -1.84 5.60
CA CYS A 48 6.81 -1.61 4.55
C CYS A 48 7.22 -0.55 3.52
N VAL A 49 8.53 -0.35 3.33
CA VAL A 49 9.04 0.59 2.32
C VAL A 49 8.83 0.01 0.93
N VAL A 50 8.38 0.85 0.00
CA VAL A 50 8.13 0.50 -1.40
C VAL A 50 8.81 1.50 -2.30
N GLN A 51 9.15 1.07 -3.51
CA GLN A 51 9.63 1.95 -4.57
C GLN A 51 8.43 2.50 -5.33
N VAL A 52 8.50 3.78 -5.69
CA VAL A 52 7.50 4.43 -6.54
C VAL A 52 8.19 4.77 -7.85
N GLU A 53 7.57 4.37 -8.96
CA GLU A 53 7.98 4.79 -10.30
C GLU A 53 7.22 6.06 -10.65
N GLU A 54 7.95 7.14 -10.90
CA GLU A 54 7.37 8.36 -11.47
C GLU A 54 7.27 8.16 -12.99
N SER A 55 6.04 8.15 -13.50
CA SER A 55 5.72 8.13 -14.95
C SER A 55 5.30 9.50 -15.43
#